data_AF-A0A174XC96-F1
#
_entry.id   AF-A0A174XC96-F1
#
_cell.length_a   1.000
_cell.length_b   1.000
_cell.length_c   1.000
_cell.angle_alpha   90.00
_cell.angle_beta   90.00
_cell.angle_gamma   90.00
#
_symmetry.space_group_name_H-M   'P 1'
#
loop_
_entity.id
_entity.type
_entity.pdbx_description
1 polymer ?
#
loop_
_entity_poly.entity_id
_entity_poly.type
_entity_poly.pdbx_seq_one_letter_code
_entity_poly.pdbx_strand_id
1 'polypeptide(L)'
;MSYIDLSGMHFGFLVAREYAGKGYWKCQCLNCGKDKLVKGEHLRLGNVKSCGCLKEEQETRGKRDTNSYVIRTHKGDEINVDAEDVDRLSKHSWSIGIDGYPQARVNGKMMRMHELLVGQYRGDGLVIDHINHNRADNRKDNLRIVTPAQNARKTGIEV
;
A
#
# COMPACT_ATOMS: atom_id res chain seq x y z
N MET A 1 -15.10 -22.73 -40.25
CA MET A 1 -14.87 -22.84 -38.80
C MET A 1 -16.20 -22.76 -38.08
N SER A 2 -16.55 -23.77 -37.28
CA SER A 2 -17.71 -23.72 -36.39
C SER A 2 -17.52 -22.64 -35.32
N TYR A 3 -18.57 -21.87 -35.07
CA TYR A 3 -18.63 -20.92 -33.96
C TYR A 3 -18.58 -21.70 -32.65
N ILE A 4 -17.65 -21.34 -31.75
CA ILE A 4 -17.58 -21.88 -30.40
C ILE A 4 -17.99 -20.76 -29.46
N ASP A 5 -19.18 -20.90 -28.89
CA ASP A 5 -19.68 -20.02 -27.84
C ASP A 5 -18.89 -20.28 -26.56
N LEU A 6 -18.31 -19.22 -25.99
CA LEU A 6 -17.57 -19.29 -24.72
C LEU A 6 -18.34 -18.61 -23.58
N SER A 7 -19.58 -18.16 -23.80
CA SER A 7 -20.37 -17.44 -22.79
C SER A 7 -20.51 -18.25 -21.51
N GLY A 8 -20.16 -17.65 -20.37
CA GLY A 8 -20.18 -18.27 -19.06
C GLY A 8 -19.02 -19.23 -18.76
N MET A 9 -18.13 -19.50 -19.72
CA MET A 9 -17.00 -20.41 -19.51
C MET A 9 -15.88 -19.74 -18.70
N HIS A 10 -15.22 -20.56 -17.87
CA HIS A 10 -14.11 -20.14 -17.01
C HIS A 10 -12.75 -20.51 -17.63
N PHE A 11 -11.81 -19.57 -17.55
CA PHE A 11 -10.43 -19.70 -18.03
C PHE A 11 -9.48 -19.14 -16.96
N GLY A 12 -9.21 -19.95 -15.93
CA GLY A 12 -8.56 -19.47 -14.71
C GLY A 12 -9.46 -18.49 -13.96
N PHE A 13 -8.97 -17.28 -13.71
CA PHE A 13 -9.74 -16.19 -13.09
C PHE A 13 -10.65 -15.45 -14.06
N LEU A 14 -10.62 -15.73 -15.36
CA LEU A 14 -11.47 -15.05 -16.34
C LEU A 14 -12.75 -15.82 -16.60
N VAL A 15 -13.89 -15.14 -16.58
CA VAL A 15 -15.19 -15.66 -17.03
C VAL A 15 -15.59 -14.91 -18.28
N ALA A 16 -15.79 -15.61 -19.40
CA ALA A 16 -16.26 -14.99 -20.64
C ALA A 16 -17.73 -14.56 -20.51
N ARG A 17 -18.01 -13.28 -20.79
CA ARG A 17 -19.33 -12.65 -20.61
C ARG A 17 -20.02 -12.39 -21.94
N GLU A 18 -19.31 -11.78 -22.88
CA GLU A 18 -19.89 -11.29 -24.13
C GLU A 18 -18.90 -11.49 -25.29
N TYR A 19 -19.41 -11.94 -26.44
CA TYR A 19 -18.65 -11.97 -27.69
C TYR A 19 -18.50 -10.56 -28.26
N ALA A 20 -17.26 -10.11 -28.45
CA ALA A 20 -16.92 -8.77 -28.91
C ALA A 20 -16.59 -8.69 -30.41
N GLY A 21 -16.83 -9.76 -31.16
CA GLY A 21 -16.51 -9.83 -32.59
C GLY A 21 -15.07 -10.27 -32.87
N LYS A 22 -14.81 -10.69 -34.12
CA LYS A 22 -13.48 -11.11 -34.62
C LYS A 22 -12.78 -12.16 -33.73
N GLY A 23 -13.53 -13.04 -33.08
CA GLY A 23 -13.00 -14.07 -32.19
C GLY A 23 -12.63 -13.56 -30.78
N TYR A 24 -12.95 -12.31 -30.42
CA TYR A 24 -12.68 -11.74 -29.11
C TYR A 24 -13.87 -11.90 -28.16
N TRP A 25 -13.55 -12.01 -26.88
CA TRP A 25 -14.48 -12.15 -25.78
C TRP A 25 -14.15 -11.11 -24.70
N LYS A 26 -15.17 -10.40 -24.22
CA LYS A 26 -15.07 -9.64 -22.98
C LYS A 26 -15.16 -10.63 -21.82
N CYS A 27 -14.13 -10.66 -21.00
CA CYS A 27 -14.07 -11.52 -19.83
C CYS A 27 -14.00 -10.69 -18.56
N GLN A 28 -14.77 -11.07 -17.55
CA GLN A 28 -14.68 -10.49 -16.22
C GLN A 28 -13.69 -11.31 -15.38
N CYS A 29 -12.84 -10.64 -14.62
CA CYS A 29 -11.90 -11.31 -13.73
C CYS A 29 -12.48 -11.50 -12.32
N LEU A 30 -12.50 -12.74 -11.85
CA LEU A 30 -12.99 -13.12 -10.53
C LEU A 30 -12.07 -12.68 -9.38
N ASN A 31 -10.79 -12.38 -9.66
CA ASN A 31 -9.86 -11.90 -8.64
C ASN A 31 -9.98 -10.38 -8.40
N CYS A 32 -10.13 -9.61 -9.49
CA CYS A 32 -9.97 -8.15 -9.47
C CYS A 32 -11.23 -7.38 -9.85
N GLY A 33 -12.28 -8.06 -10.34
CA GLY A 33 -13.50 -7.45 -10.87
C GLY A 33 -13.35 -6.75 -12.24
N LYS A 34 -12.12 -6.41 -12.66
CA LYS A 34 -11.85 -5.73 -13.94
C LYS A 34 -12.16 -6.64 -15.14
N ASP A 35 -12.58 -6.01 -16.23
CA ASP A 35 -12.78 -6.67 -17.51
C ASP A 35 -11.49 -6.75 -18.34
N LYS A 36 -11.37 -7.79 -19.17
CA LYS A 36 -10.29 -7.98 -20.13
C LYS A 36 -10.85 -8.49 -21.45
N LEU A 37 -10.42 -7.89 -22.55
CA LEU A 37 -10.73 -8.35 -23.91
C LEU A 37 -9.69 -9.40 -24.34
N VAL A 38 -10.13 -10.62 -24.65
CA VAL A 38 -9.22 -11.75 -24.96
C VAL A 38 -9.70 -12.52 -26.19
N LYS A 39 -8.79 -12.96 -27.07
CA LYS A 39 -9.14 -13.90 -28.15
C LYS A 39 -9.58 -15.23 -27.56
N GLY A 40 -10.67 -15.79 -28.08
CA GLY A 40 -11.20 -17.09 -27.65
C GLY A 40 -10.19 -18.23 -27.80
N GLU A 41 -9.31 -18.15 -28.80
CA GLU A 41 -8.18 -19.07 -28.95
C GLU A 41 -7.24 -19.04 -27.74
N HIS A 42 -6.85 -17.85 -27.27
CA HIS A 42 -5.93 -17.71 -26.14
C HIS A 42 -6.57 -18.16 -24.81
N LEU A 43 -7.89 -18.02 -24.69
CA LEU A 43 -8.65 -18.57 -23.56
C LEU A 43 -8.59 -20.10 -23.57
N ARG A 44 -8.92 -20.73 -24.71
CA ARG A 44 -8.94 -22.20 -24.84
C ARG A 44 -7.56 -22.86 -24.73
N LEU A 45 -6.52 -22.21 -25.25
CA LEU A 45 -5.13 -22.69 -25.11
C LEU A 45 -4.56 -22.45 -23.70
N GLY A 46 -5.26 -21.69 -22.84
CA GLY A 46 -4.80 -21.38 -21.49
C GLY A 46 -3.68 -20.33 -21.43
N ASN A 47 -3.43 -19.59 -22.51
CA ASN A 47 -2.40 -18.55 -22.58
C ASN A 47 -2.75 -17.33 -21.73
N VAL A 48 -4.04 -17.08 -21.49
CA VAL A 48 -4.54 -15.96 -20.69
C VAL A 48 -5.49 -16.49 -19.64
N LYS A 49 -5.10 -16.38 -18.36
CA LYS A 49 -5.84 -16.91 -17.21
C LYS A 49 -6.30 -15.83 -16.21
N SER A 50 -5.97 -14.55 -16.42
CA SER A 50 -6.32 -13.45 -15.51
C SER A 50 -6.36 -12.08 -16.19
N CYS A 51 -6.94 -11.08 -15.50
CA CYS A 51 -6.94 -9.68 -15.96
C CYS A 51 -5.52 -9.12 -16.13
N GLY A 52 -4.55 -9.61 -15.35
CA GLY A 52 -3.22 -9.01 -15.19
C GLY A 52 -2.94 -8.58 -13.75
N CYS A 53 -3.98 -8.43 -12.92
CA CYS A 53 -3.90 -8.01 -11.51
C CYS A 53 -2.87 -8.78 -10.67
N LEU A 54 -2.68 -10.08 -10.91
CA LEU A 54 -1.73 -10.89 -10.15
C LEU A 54 -0.28 -10.46 -10.40
N LYS A 55 0.04 -10.07 -11.64
CA LYS A 55 1.35 -9.50 -11.97
C LYS A 55 1.49 -8.10 -11.41
N GLU A 56 0.46 -7.26 -11.50
CA GLU A 56 0.45 -5.92 -10.89
C GLU A 56 0.71 -6.00 -9.37
N GLU A 57 0.06 -6.91 -8.66
CA GLU A 57 0.24 -7.13 -7.22
C GLU A 57 1.64 -7.65 -6.87
N GLN A 58 2.18 -8.59 -7.66
CA GLN A 58 3.54 -9.10 -7.47
C GLN A 58 4.63 -8.05 -7.78
N GLU A 59 4.44 -7.25 -8.83
CA GLU A 59 5.38 -6.19 -9.24
C GLU A 59 5.34 -5.01 -8.26
N THR A 60 4.18 -4.66 -7.70
CA THR A 60 4.08 -3.64 -6.65
C THR A 60 4.73 -4.09 -5.34
N ARG A 61 4.60 -5.37 -4.95
CA ARG A 61 5.29 -5.94 -3.79
C ARG A 61 6.81 -6.07 -3.98
N GLY A 62 7.27 -6.27 -5.22
CA GLY A 62 8.68 -6.49 -5.54
C GLY A 62 9.47 -5.22 -5.93
N LYS A 63 8.82 -4.07 -6.08
CA LYS A 63 9.53 -2.81 -6.29
C LYS A 63 10.26 -2.44 -5.00
N ARG A 64 11.60 -2.32 -5.08
CA ARG A 64 12.34 -1.55 -4.08
C ARG A 64 11.68 -0.18 -4.01
N ASP A 65 11.16 0.16 -2.84
CA ASP A 65 10.64 1.49 -2.58
C ASP A 65 11.81 2.47 -2.63
N THR A 66 12.14 2.95 -3.83
CA THR A 66 13.23 3.91 -4.08
C THR A 66 12.95 5.25 -3.41
N ASN A 67 11.72 5.46 -2.91
CA ASN A 67 11.35 6.62 -2.15
C ASN A 67 11.47 6.40 -0.64
N SER A 68 11.96 5.25 -0.18
CA SER A 68 12.18 4.97 1.24
C SER A 68 13.66 4.98 1.63
N TYR A 69 13.91 5.32 2.88
CA TYR A 69 15.21 5.25 3.53
C TYR A 69 15.05 4.70 4.95
N VAL A 70 16.07 3.99 5.44
CA VAL A 70 16.11 3.43 6.81
C VAL A 70 17.11 4.20 7.65
N ILE A 71 16.62 4.94 8.63
CA ILE A 71 17.46 5.52 9.68
C ILE A 71 17.68 4.46 10.75
N ARG A 72 18.94 4.13 11.04
CA ARG A 72 19.32 3.20 12.12
C ARG A 72 19.72 3.96 13.38
N THR A 73 19.14 3.60 14.52
CA THR A 73 19.54 4.16 15.82
C THR A 73 20.83 3.51 16.31
N HIS A 74 21.46 4.10 17.34
CA HIS A 74 22.63 3.51 18.00
C HIS A 74 22.36 2.14 18.65
N LYS A 75 21.09 1.79 18.92
CA LYS A 75 20.69 0.49 19.46
C LYS A 75 20.39 -0.54 18.37
N GLY A 76 20.48 -0.14 17.11
CA GLY A 76 20.16 -0.99 15.96
C GLY A 76 18.68 -0.98 15.58
N ASP A 77 17.85 -0.13 16.18
CA ASP A 77 16.45 0.01 15.77
C ASP A 77 16.40 0.63 14.37
N GLU A 78 15.47 0.16 13.54
CA GLU A 78 15.27 0.63 12.16
C GLU A 78 14.01 1.50 12.08
N ILE A 79 14.14 2.67 11.46
CA ILE A 79 13.05 3.63 11.26
C ILE A 79 12.90 3.89 9.77
N ASN A 80 11.74 3.56 9.20
CA ASN A 80 11.45 3.82 7.79
C ASN A 80 10.95 5.25 7.61
N VAL A 81 11.50 5.96 6.63
CA VAL A 81 11.14 7.34 6.28
C VAL A 81 11.16 7.51 4.77
N ASP A 82 10.53 8.56 4.26
CA ASP A 82 10.72 8.95 2.87
C ASP A 82 12.15 9.46 2.64
N ALA A 83 12.74 9.11 1.50
CA ALA A 83 14.10 9.50 1.12
C ALA A 83 14.27 11.04 1.09
N GLU A 84 13.22 11.78 0.71
CA GLU A 84 13.23 13.25 0.68
C GLU A 84 13.37 13.90 2.08
N ASP A 85 13.07 13.17 3.15
CA ASP A 85 13.12 13.69 4.52
C ASP A 85 14.45 13.37 5.24
N VAL A 86 15.34 12.59 4.63
CA VAL A 86 16.58 12.12 5.25
C VAL A 86 17.50 13.27 5.64
N ASP A 87 17.67 14.26 4.77
CA ASP A 87 18.58 15.40 5.00
C ASP A 87 18.21 16.22 6.23
N ARG A 88 16.90 16.35 6.53
CA ARG A 88 16.46 17.05 7.74
C ARG A 88 16.47 16.16 8.97
N LEU A 89 16.09 14.88 8.83
CA LEU A 89 15.98 13.96 9.97
C LEU A 89 17.34 13.52 10.49
N SER A 90 18.34 13.36 9.62
CA SER A 90 19.70 12.96 9.98
C SER A 90 20.46 13.98 10.83
N LYS A 91 19.96 15.21 10.94
CA LYS A 91 20.51 16.26 11.83
C LYS A 91 20.24 15.99 13.32
N HIS A 92 19.45 14.96 13.63
CA HIS A 92 19.03 14.64 14.98
C HIS A 92 19.35 13.18 15.31
N SER A 93 19.75 12.94 16.56
CA SER A 93 19.98 11.59 17.08
C SER A 93 18.67 10.98 17.59
N TRP A 94 18.18 9.96 16.89
CA TRP A 94 16.90 9.31 17.18
C TRP A 94 17.06 8.11 18.13
N SER A 95 16.00 7.87 18.90
CA SER A 95 15.80 6.67 19.72
C SER A 95 14.33 6.25 19.68
N ILE A 96 14.04 4.96 19.85
CA ILE A 96 12.66 4.48 20.00
C ILE A 96 12.24 4.61 21.49
N GLY A 97 11.16 5.32 21.74
CA GLY A 97 10.54 5.43 23.06
C GLY A 97 9.90 4.11 23.51
N ILE A 98 9.55 4.01 24.80
CA ILE A 98 8.83 2.84 25.34
C ILE A 98 7.44 2.66 24.70
N ASP A 99 6.88 3.76 24.20
CA ASP A 99 5.64 3.78 23.41
C ASP A 99 5.89 3.43 21.93
N GLY A 100 7.09 3.03 21.54
CA GLY A 100 7.42 2.64 20.17
C GLY A 100 7.58 3.80 19.19
N TYR A 101 7.46 5.06 19.61
CA TYR A 101 7.64 6.19 18.72
C TYR A 101 9.12 6.61 18.63
N PRO A 102 9.64 6.86 17.42
CA PRO A 102 10.92 7.53 17.25
C PRO A 102 10.87 8.95 17.82
N GLN A 103 11.83 9.29 18.67
CA GLN A 103 11.92 10.57 19.35
C GLN A 103 13.36 11.12 19.39
N ALA A 104 13.48 12.44 19.33
CA ALA A 104 14.74 13.16 19.43
C ALA A 104 14.55 14.54 20.07
N ARG A 105 15.64 15.12 20.60
CA ARG A 105 15.66 16.54 21.00
C ARG A 105 15.89 17.42 19.77
N VAL A 106 14.92 18.26 19.45
CA VAL A 106 14.98 19.25 18.36
C VAL A 106 14.78 20.63 18.97
N ASN A 107 15.76 21.52 18.80
CA ASN A 107 15.75 22.88 19.39
C ASN A 107 15.42 22.88 20.90
N GLY A 108 16.02 21.93 21.63
CA GLY A 108 15.84 21.79 23.09
C GLY A 108 14.54 21.10 23.52
N LYS A 109 13.57 20.88 22.63
CA LYS A 109 12.29 20.21 22.92
C LYS A 109 12.32 18.74 22.50
N MET A 110 11.71 17.86 23.30
CA MET A 110 11.48 16.48 22.88
C MET A 110 10.39 16.48 21.80
N MET A 111 10.68 15.88 20.66
CA MET A 111 9.78 15.80 19.51
C MET A 111 9.72 14.35 19.01
N ARG A 112 8.53 13.92 18.56
CA ARG A 112 8.40 12.66 17.82
C ARG A 112 8.65 12.89 16.32
N MET A 113 9.14 11.86 15.63
CA MET A 113 9.49 11.97 14.21
C MET A 113 8.28 12.34 13.34
N HIS A 114 7.15 11.65 13.51
CA HIS A 114 5.93 11.96 12.76
C HIS A 114 5.43 13.40 12.97
N GLU A 115 5.61 13.99 14.16
CA GLU A 115 5.25 15.40 14.42
C GLU A 115 6.16 16.36 13.65
N LEU A 116 7.45 16.03 13.56
CA LEU A 116 8.40 16.79 12.76
C LEU A 116 8.08 16.65 11.27
N LEU A 117 7.65 15.48 10.83
CA LEU A 117 7.35 15.18 9.42
C LEU A 117 6.11 15.88 8.89
N VAL A 118 5.02 15.75 9.63
CA VAL A 118 3.68 16.22 9.27
C VAL A 118 3.50 17.71 9.61
N GLY A 119 4.28 18.22 10.57
CA GLY A 119 4.18 19.59 11.07
C GLY A 119 3.39 19.67 12.38
N GLN A 120 3.55 20.80 13.08
CA GLN A 120 2.84 21.04 14.34
C GLN A 120 1.38 21.41 14.08
N TYR A 121 0.48 20.43 13.98
CA TYR A 121 -0.98 20.66 14.11
C TYR A 121 -1.37 20.89 15.58
N ARG A 122 -0.63 21.79 16.24
CA ARG A 122 -0.90 22.16 17.63
C ARG A 122 -2.12 23.06 17.66
N GLY A 123 -3.25 22.53 18.12
CA GLY A 123 -4.45 23.32 18.43
C GLY A 123 -5.76 22.77 17.87
N ASP A 124 -5.70 21.89 16.86
CA ASP A 124 -6.90 21.47 16.15
C ASP A 124 -7.59 20.24 16.76
N GLY A 125 -7.05 19.71 17.86
CA GLY A 125 -7.53 18.47 18.49
C GLY A 125 -7.30 17.21 17.65
N LEU A 126 -6.53 17.30 16.55
CA LEU A 126 -6.21 16.19 15.65
C LEU A 126 -4.97 15.42 16.13
N VAL A 127 -4.91 14.12 15.81
CA VAL A 127 -3.80 13.22 16.13
C VAL A 127 -3.25 12.58 14.86
N ILE A 128 -1.95 12.29 14.86
CA ILE A 128 -1.28 11.59 13.77
C ILE A 128 -1.31 10.09 14.09
N ASP A 129 -1.96 9.31 13.23
CA ASP A 129 -2.09 7.85 13.34
C ASP A 129 -1.30 7.15 12.24
N HIS A 130 -0.77 5.95 12.56
CA HIS A 130 -0.01 5.12 11.63
C HIS A 130 -0.92 4.05 11.07
N ILE A 131 -1.12 4.05 9.75
CA ILE A 131 -2.11 3.20 9.06
C ILE A 131 -1.81 1.71 9.28
N ASN A 132 -0.54 1.31 9.27
CA ASN A 132 -0.10 -0.07 9.48
C ASN A 132 0.17 -0.42 10.96
N HIS A 133 -0.11 0.49 11.90
CA HIS A 133 0.17 0.37 13.33
C HIS A 133 1.66 0.18 13.71
N ASN A 134 2.59 0.27 12.77
CA ASN A 134 4.02 0.30 13.01
C ASN A 134 4.50 1.74 13.20
N ARG A 135 4.75 2.13 14.45
CA ARG A 135 5.20 3.48 14.85
C ARG A 135 6.61 3.83 14.37
N ALA A 136 7.41 2.84 13.99
CA ALA A 136 8.73 3.05 13.40
C ALA A 136 8.66 3.28 11.88
N ASP A 137 7.51 3.07 11.24
CA ASP A 137 7.29 3.39 9.83
C ASP A 137 6.69 4.78 9.69
N ASN A 138 7.57 5.77 9.52
CA ASN A 138 7.22 7.19 9.46
C ASN A 138 7.18 7.69 8.00
N ARG A 139 7.07 6.80 7.01
CA ARG A 139 6.77 7.21 5.63
C ARG A 139 5.41 7.89 5.56
N LYS A 140 5.29 8.94 4.76
CA LYS A 140 4.10 9.81 4.68
C LYS A 140 2.86 9.06 4.23
N ASP A 141 3.02 8.06 3.37
CA ASP A 141 1.93 7.18 2.94
C ASP A 141 1.36 6.30 4.08
N ASN A 142 2.13 6.10 5.15
CA ASN A 142 1.71 5.40 6.36
C ASN A 142 1.15 6.34 7.45
N LEU A 143 1.22 7.66 7.28
CA LEU A 143 0.73 8.63 8.26
C LEU A 143 -0.62 9.22 7.84
N ARG A 144 -1.54 9.35 8.80
CA ARG A 144 -2.82 10.05 8.59
C ARG A 144 -3.19 10.93 9.77
N ILE A 145 -3.83 12.05 9.47
CA ILE A 145 -4.36 12.96 10.49
C ILE A 145 -5.81 12.55 10.76
N VAL A 146 -6.12 12.24 12.01
CA VAL A 146 -7.44 11.77 12.42
C VAL A 146 -7.92 12.52 13.66
N THR A 147 -9.23 12.56 13.87
CA THR A 147 -9.79 12.99 15.15
C THR A 147 -9.59 11.91 16.24
N PRO A 148 -9.59 12.26 17.54
CA PRO A 148 -9.45 11.28 18.62
C PRO A 148 -10.54 10.20 18.57
N ALA A 149 -11.77 10.56 18.18
CA ALA A 149 -12.88 9.64 18.00
C ALA A 149 -12.65 8.64 16.85
N GLN A 150 -12.04 9.08 15.74
CA GLN A 150 -11.67 8.20 14.63
C GLN A 150 -10.48 7.30 15.00
N ASN A 151 -9.57 7.78 15.84
CA ASN A 151 -8.43 7.00 16.32
C ASN A 151 -8.88 5.82 17.21
N ALA A 152 -9.82 6.06 18.13
CA ALA A 152 -10.34 5.05 19.05
C ALA A 152 -11.13 3.92 18.36
N ARG A 153 -11.73 4.18 17.18
CA ARG A 153 -12.54 3.18 16.46
C ARG A 153 -11.71 2.08 15.78
N LYS A 154 -10.40 2.28 15.58
CA LYS A 154 -9.51 1.30 14.90
C LYS A 154 -8.74 0.36 15.83
N THR A 155 -8.82 0.54 17.15
CA THR A 155 -8.25 -0.42 18.12
C THR A 155 -9.14 -1.64 18.36
N GLY A 156 -10.27 -1.75 17.65
CA GLY A 156 -11.10 -2.95 17.65
C GLY A 156 -10.55 -3.97 16.66
N ILE A 157 -9.97 -5.04 17.20
CA ILE A 157 -9.69 -6.30 16.50
C ILE A 157 -10.95 -6.70 15.71
N GLU A 158 -10.84 -6.83 14.39
CA GLU A 158 -11.77 -7.67 13.64
C GLU A 158 -11.50 -9.11 14.08
N VAL A 159 -12.47 -9.66 14.81
CA VAL A 159 -12.47 -11.03 15.36
C VAL A 159 -12.72 -12.03 14.25
#